data_AF-M3D7Q6-F1
#
_entry.id   AF-M3D7Q6-F1
#
_cell.length_a   1.000
_cell.length_b   1.000
_cell.length_c   1.000
_cell.angle_alpha   90.00
_cell.angle_beta   90.00
_cell.angle_gamma   90.00
#
_symmetry.space_group_name_H-M   'P 1'
#
loop_
_entity.id
_entity.type
_entity.pdbx_description
1 polymer ?
#
loop_
_entity_poly.entity_id
_entity_poly.type
_entity_poly.pdbx_seq_one_letter_code
_entity_poly.pdbx_strand_id
1 'polypeptide(L)'
;MYTTSTIILSLLQLLIAQPTSAAPLSSPSNNNNNQNNNTTTLNTRTDPNTFQIQIHNNCPFPKQFALYQITSSFAMLEKSSPINIPSKASSTISAPYLETGMRLSGHAEWGASRQWNAQALFEFGYSDITYAGQRLQGTAYDASVMTGSDADIGIGIYPLPNGKGSAKSCVSKTCFPWDCPAEQGWTDPKQVELGSPADTVCYKGKMDFKVVFCP
;
A
#
# COMPACT_ATOMS: atom_id res chain seq x y z
N MET A 1 -6.02 -43.13 28.51
CA MET A 1 -5.53 -44.29 27.73
C MET A 1 -6.11 -44.18 26.33
N TYR A 2 -5.28 -44.49 25.32
CA TYR A 2 -5.51 -44.41 23.86
C TYR A 2 -5.58 -42.98 23.27
N THR A 3 -4.89 -42.62 22.18
CA THR A 3 -3.68 -43.12 21.51
C THR A 3 -3.24 -41.99 20.56
N THR A 4 -1.93 -41.83 20.42
CA THR A 4 -1.24 -40.93 19.49
C THR A 4 -1.64 -41.17 18.02
N SER A 5 -1.74 -40.10 17.22
CA SER A 5 -1.58 -40.20 15.76
C SER A 5 -0.66 -39.11 15.23
N THR A 6 0.50 -39.59 14.81
CA THR A 6 1.59 -38.94 14.10
C THR A 6 1.23 -38.86 12.62
N ILE A 7 1.35 -37.69 11.98
CA ILE A 7 1.40 -37.59 10.51
C ILE A 7 2.67 -36.84 10.11
N ILE A 8 3.69 -37.67 9.87
CA ILE A 8 4.67 -37.67 8.77
C ILE A 8 4.98 -36.33 8.08
N LEU A 9 6.18 -35.84 8.38
CA LEU A 9 6.99 -34.93 7.57
C LEU A 9 7.28 -35.56 6.19
N SER A 10 6.90 -34.90 5.09
CA SER A 10 7.43 -35.22 3.77
C SER A 10 8.56 -34.26 3.39
N LEU A 11 9.74 -34.83 3.21
CA LEU A 11 10.90 -34.23 2.56
C LEU A 11 10.53 -33.87 1.11
N LEU A 12 10.88 -32.65 0.67
CA LEU A 12 11.07 -32.37 -0.75
C LEU A 12 12.46 -31.78 -0.99
N GLN A 13 13.10 -32.33 -2.00
CA GLN A 13 14.54 -32.41 -2.17
C GLN A 13 15.16 -31.13 -2.76
N LEU A 14 16.37 -30.86 -2.26
CA LEU A 14 17.36 -29.93 -2.76
C LEU A 14 17.71 -30.27 -4.23
N LEU A 15 17.57 -29.33 -5.16
CA LEU A 15 18.34 -29.34 -6.40
C LEU A 15 19.44 -28.28 -6.33
N ILE A 16 20.67 -28.78 -6.35
CA ILE A 16 21.92 -28.03 -6.47
C ILE A 16 22.14 -27.79 -7.97
N ALA A 17 22.18 -26.53 -8.41
CA ALA A 17 22.70 -26.15 -9.72
C ALA A 17 24.09 -25.51 -9.53
N GLN A 18 25.09 -26.08 -10.21
CA GLN A 18 26.48 -25.64 -10.18
C GLN A 18 26.71 -24.33 -10.96
N PRO A 19 27.70 -23.50 -10.57
CA PRO A 19 28.04 -22.29 -11.28
C PRO A 19 28.89 -22.60 -12.52
N THR A 20 28.53 -22.05 -13.68
CA THR A 20 29.43 -21.96 -14.83
C THR A 20 30.15 -20.62 -14.81
N SER A 21 31.48 -20.70 -14.79
CA SER A 21 32.39 -19.57 -14.95
C SER A 21 32.57 -19.27 -16.44
N ALA A 22 32.42 -18.00 -16.83
CA ALA A 22 32.99 -17.48 -18.06
C ALA A 22 33.53 -16.07 -17.79
N ALA A 23 34.80 -15.89 -18.14
CA ALA A 23 35.62 -14.69 -17.94
C ALA A 23 35.34 -13.62 -19.03
N PRO A 24 35.88 -12.39 -18.90
CA PRO A 24 35.27 -11.14 -19.38
C PRO A 24 35.62 -10.81 -20.84
N LEU A 25 34.75 -10.04 -21.51
CA LEU A 25 35.10 -9.30 -22.71
C LEU A 25 34.83 -7.80 -22.53
N SER A 26 35.83 -7.02 -22.91
CA SER A 26 35.99 -5.57 -22.84
C SER A 26 35.02 -4.79 -23.72
N SER A 27 34.73 -3.57 -23.28
CA SER A 27 33.94 -2.51 -23.95
C SER A 27 34.42 -2.15 -25.36
N PRO A 28 33.56 -1.46 -26.13
CA PRO A 28 33.89 -0.06 -26.42
C PRO A 28 32.74 0.91 -26.16
N SER A 29 33.14 2.11 -25.71
CA SER A 29 32.36 3.33 -25.63
C SER A 29 31.94 3.81 -27.03
N ASN A 30 30.69 4.24 -27.21
CA ASN A 30 30.40 5.50 -27.91
C ASN A 30 28.95 5.99 -27.72
N ASN A 31 28.87 7.30 -27.49
CA ASN A 31 27.72 8.17 -27.30
C ASN A 31 26.75 8.19 -28.50
N ASN A 32 25.43 8.24 -28.26
CA ASN A 32 24.61 9.47 -28.35
C ASN A 32 23.10 9.20 -28.43
N ASN A 33 22.37 10.05 -27.69
CA ASN A 33 21.04 10.61 -27.94
C ASN A 33 19.77 9.89 -27.45
N ASN A 34 19.17 10.59 -26.46
CA ASN A 34 17.74 10.85 -26.29
C ASN A 34 16.82 9.65 -26.05
N GLN A 35 16.84 9.16 -24.82
CA GLN A 35 15.60 8.73 -24.17
C GLN A 35 15.53 9.36 -22.78
N ASN A 36 14.55 10.26 -22.61
CA ASN A 36 14.06 10.74 -21.32
C ASN A 36 13.49 9.56 -20.51
N ASN A 37 14.38 8.72 -20.01
CA ASN A 37 14.04 7.74 -18.98
C ASN A 37 14.06 8.49 -17.66
N ASN A 38 12.93 9.13 -17.35
CA ASN A 38 12.62 9.60 -16.02
C ASN A 38 12.32 8.38 -15.12
N THR A 39 13.30 7.48 -15.01
CA THR A 39 13.37 6.51 -13.93
C THR A 39 13.92 7.30 -12.75
N THR A 40 13.04 8.04 -12.09
CA THR A 40 13.30 8.60 -10.78
C THR A 40 13.55 7.42 -9.85
N THR A 41 14.79 6.94 -9.80
CA THR A 41 15.31 6.26 -8.62
C THR A 41 15.12 7.24 -7.49
N LEU A 42 14.00 7.11 -6.77
CA LEU A 42 13.70 7.87 -5.58
C LEU A 42 14.86 7.61 -4.64
N ASN A 43 15.78 8.59 -4.60
CA ASN A 43 16.86 8.69 -3.63
C ASN A 43 16.32 8.21 -2.28
N THR A 44 17.05 7.28 -1.68
CA THR A 44 16.92 6.88 -0.28
C THR A 44 16.61 8.11 0.57
N ARG A 45 15.33 8.34 0.88
CA ARG A 45 14.87 9.60 1.48
C ARG A 45 15.41 9.73 2.90
N THR A 46 15.88 10.92 3.23
CA THR A 46 16.58 11.28 4.47
C THR A 46 15.69 11.37 5.71
N ASP A 47 14.38 11.61 5.58
CA ASP A 47 13.48 11.66 6.75
C ASP A 47 13.05 10.25 7.13
N PRO A 48 13.45 9.69 8.29
CA PRO A 48 13.02 8.36 8.72
C PRO A 48 11.54 8.30 9.13
N ASN A 49 10.90 9.44 9.40
CA ASN A 49 9.61 9.51 10.10
C ASN A 49 8.41 9.64 9.17
N THR A 50 8.59 10.03 7.91
CA THR A 50 7.47 10.21 6.97
C THR A 50 7.67 9.48 5.65
N PHE A 51 6.56 9.10 5.03
CA PHE A 51 6.51 8.66 3.64
C PHE A 51 5.51 9.52 2.86
N GLN A 52 5.65 9.56 1.53
CA GLN A 52 4.78 10.36 0.68
C GLN A 52 3.67 9.52 0.07
N ILE A 53 2.49 10.13 0.01
CA ILE A 53 1.36 9.64 -0.75
C ILE A 53 1.11 10.61 -1.91
N GLN A 54 1.34 10.15 -3.13
CA GLN A 54 1.01 10.85 -4.37
C GLN A 54 -0.45 10.57 -4.70
N ILE A 55 -1.31 11.56 -4.49
CA ILE A 55 -2.76 11.45 -4.66
C ILE A 55 -3.10 11.93 -6.06
N HIS A 56 -3.76 11.10 -6.85
CA HIS A 56 -4.30 11.42 -8.15
C HIS A 56 -5.82 11.45 -8.08
N ASN A 57 -6.41 12.62 -8.25
CA ASN A 57 -7.85 12.74 -8.42
C ASN A 57 -8.18 12.53 -9.89
N ASN A 58 -8.48 11.29 -10.28
CA ASN A 58 -8.91 10.97 -11.64
C ASN A 58 -10.44 11.04 -11.79
N CYS A 59 -11.17 11.47 -10.76
CA CYS A 59 -12.60 11.71 -10.85
C CYS A 59 -12.92 12.91 -11.76
N PRO A 60 -14.11 12.99 -12.38
CA PRO A 60 -14.51 14.09 -13.27
C PRO A 60 -14.82 15.40 -12.54
N PHE A 61 -14.69 15.42 -11.21
CA PHE A 61 -14.95 16.56 -10.33
C PHE A 61 -13.80 16.75 -9.32
N PRO A 62 -13.64 17.96 -8.75
CA PRO A 62 -12.70 18.19 -7.65
C PRO A 62 -13.06 17.37 -6.41
N LYS A 63 -12.06 16.98 -5.62
CA LYS A 63 -12.22 16.30 -4.33
C LYS A 63 -11.28 16.91 -3.29
N GLN A 64 -11.69 16.86 -2.02
CA GLN A 64 -10.83 17.23 -0.90
C GLN A 64 -10.27 16.00 -0.20
N PHE A 65 -8.96 16.03 0.06
CA PHE A 65 -8.23 14.92 0.64
C PHE A 65 -7.58 15.31 1.96
N ALA A 66 -7.59 14.41 2.92
CA ALA A 66 -6.88 14.56 4.18
C ALA A 66 -6.55 13.19 4.80
N LEU A 67 -5.57 13.19 5.68
CA LEU A 67 -5.23 12.05 6.52
C LEU A 67 -6.02 12.09 7.80
N TYR A 68 -6.54 10.94 8.20
CA TYR A 68 -7.18 10.72 9.48
C TYR A 68 -6.56 9.50 10.16
N GLN A 69 -6.76 9.40 11.47
CA GLN A 69 -6.33 8.28 12.29
C GLN A 69 -7.48 7.79 13.17
N ILE A 70 -7.68 6.47 13.19
CA ILE A 70 -8.44 5.78 14.22
C ILE A 70 -7.50 5.53 15.39
N THR A 71 -7.78 6.13 16.54
CA THR A 71 -6.99 5.88 17.75
C THR A 71 -7.35 4.54 18.38
N SER A 72 -6.53 4.07 19.31
CA SER A 72 -6.84 2.89 20.13
C SER A 72 -8.13 3.03 20.96
N SER A 73 -8.56 4.26 21.25
CA SER A 73 -9.83 4.56 21.92
C SER A 73 -11.00 4.70 20.93
N PHE A 74 -10.81 4.29 19.67
CA PHE A 74 -11.80 4.39 18.60
C PHE A 74 -12.28 5.82 18.33
N ALA A 75 -11.39 6.81 18.52
CA ALA A 75 -11.64 8.19 18.15
C ALA A 75 -11.10 8.51 16.76
N MET A 76 -11.74 9.46 16.07
CA MET A 76 -11.24 10.01 14.81
C MET A 76 -10.38 11.24 15.06
N LEU A 77 -9.12 11.20 14.63
CA LEU A 77 -8.24 12.37 14.63
C LEU A 77 -7.90 12.79 13.20
N GLU A 78 -7.96 14.09 12.93
CA GLU A 78 -7.41 14.66 11.70
C GLU A 78 -5.88 14.80 11.83
N LYS A 79 -5.14 14.33 10.82
CA LYS A 79 -3.67 14.24 10.82
C LYS A 79 -3.02 15.12 9.75
N SER A 80 -3.81 15.70 8.85
CA SER A 80 -3.34 16.70 7.90
C SER A 80 -4.46 17.69 7.60
N SER A 81 -4.10 18.94 7.28
CA SER A 81 -5.07 19.89 6.73
C SER A 81 -5.65 19.37 5.40
N PRO A 82 -6.93 19.62 5.11
CA PRO A 82 -7.52 19.29 3.81
C PRO A 82 -6.78 19.95 2.65
N ILE A 83 -6.58 19.19 1.58
CA ILE A 83 -6.11 19.71 0.29
C ILE A 83 -7.19 19.52 -0.75
N ASN A 84 -7.41 20.54 -1.58
CA ASN A 84 -8.34 20.45 -2.71
C ASN A 84 -7.55 20.08 -3.97
N ILE A 85 -7.90 18.96 -4.63
CA ILE A 85 -7.27 18.53 -5.87
C ILE A 85 -8.33 18.62 -6.98
N PRO A 86 -8.13 19.48 -8.01
CA PRO A 86 -9.02 19.55 -9.17
C PRO A 86 -9.18 18.20 -9.89
N SER A 87 -10.21 18.11 -10.72
CA SER A 87 -10.39 16.96 -11.60
C SER A 87 -9.14 16.74 -12.47
N LYS A 88 -8.74 15.48 -12.61
CA LYS A 88 -7.56 15.04 -13.39
C LYS A 88 -6.23 15.65 -12.94
N ALA A 89 -6.15 16.13 -11.70
CA ALA A 89 -4.95 16.71 -11.11
C ALA A 89 -4.37 15.80 -10.02
N SER A 90 -3.20 16.18 -9.50
CA SER A 90 -2.47 15.40 -8.50
C SER A 90 -1.82 16.31 -7.47
N SER A 91 -1.63 15.78 -6.27
CA SER A 91 -0.89 16.44 -5.20
C SER A 91 -0.20 15.39 -4.33
N THR A 92 0.66 15.81 -3.42
CA THR A 92 1.37 14.91 -2.51
C THR A 92 1.12 15.33 -1.07
N ILE A 93 0.82 14.35 -0.21
CA ILE A 93 0.78 14.53 1.25
C ILE A 93 1.88 13.69 1.89
N SER A 94 2.51 14.23 2.94
CA SER A 94 3.40 13.48 3.83
C SER A 94 2.59 12.80 4.93
N ALA A 95 2.77 11.50 5.09
CA ALA A 95 2.16 10.69 6.14
C ALA A 95 3.22 10.21 7.16
N PRO A 96 2.88 10.15 8.45
CA PRO A 96 3.78 9.58 9.46
C PRO A 96 3.94 8.06 9.25
N TYR A 97 5.19 7.59 9.21
CA TYR A 97 5.51 6.20 8.91
C TYR A 97 5.23 5.24 10.07
N LEU A 98 5.46 5.68 11.31
CA LEU A 98 5.37 4.82 12.51
C LEU A 98 3.97 4.77 13.13
N GLU A 99 3.02 5.52 12.59
CA GLU A 99 1.64 5.55 13.09
C GLU A 99 0.82 4.38 12.55
N THR A 100 -0.22 4.00 13.29
CA THR A 100 -1.16 2.93 12.92
C THR A 100 -2.58 3.47 12.84
N GLY A 101 -3.49 2.72 12.20
CA GLY A 101 -4.89 3.11 12.04
C GLY A 101 -5.07 4.34 11.17
N MET A 102 -4.14 4.60 10.25
CA MET A 102 -4.16 5.77 9.39
C MET A 102 -5.03 5.51 8.17
N ARG A 103 -5.65 6.57 7.64
CA ARG A 103 -6.38 6.51 6.38
C ARG A 103 -6.27 7.80 5.61
N LEU A 104 -6.23 7.68 4.28
CA LEU A 104 -6.46 8.78 3.36
C LEU A 104 -7.93 8.76 2.92
N SER A 105 -8.63 9.85 3.19
CA SER A 105 -10.01 10.07 2.74
C SER A 105 -10.04 11.01 1.52
N GLY A 106 -10.98 10.77 0.60
CA GLY A 106 -11.35 11.70 -0.48
C GLY A 106 -12.57 12.59 -0.18
N HIS A 107 -12.99 12.64 1.08
CA HIS A 107 -14.12 13.43 1.59
C HIS A 107 -13.71 14.29 2.79
N ALA A 108 -12.57 14.98 2.72
CA ALA A 108 -12.10 15.81 3.82
C ALA A 108 -13.06 16.97 4.15
N GLU A 109 -13.88 17.40 3.19
CA GLU A 109 -14.93 18.40 3.40
C GLU A 109 -16.01 17.96 4.41
N TRP A 110 -16.08 16.66 4.73
CA TRP A 110 -17.01 16.17 5.75
C TRP A 110 -16.55 16.48 7.18
N GLY A 111 -15.25 16.75 7.38
CA GLY A 111 -14.61 16.89 8.69
C GLY A 111 -14.49 15.56 9.44
N ALA A 112 -13.70 15.55 10.52
CA ALA A 112 -13.38 14.33 11.27
C ALA A 112 -14.62 13.57 11.80
N SER A 113 -15.68 14.27 12.20
CA SER A 113 -16.88 13.64 12.79
C SER A 113 -17.62 12.69 11.84
N ARG A 114 -17.44 12.86 10.53
CA ARG A 114 -18.14 12.10 9.49
C ARG A 114 -17.24 11.15 8.72
N GLN A 115 -15.98 10.99 9.14
CA GLN A 115 -15.04 10.05 8.51
C GLN A 115 -15.36 8.58 8.80
N TRP A 116 -16.39 8.30 9.60
CA TRP A 116 -16.96 6.96 9.78
C TRP A 116 -17.97 6.56 8.70
N ASN A 117 -18.43 7.52 7.89
CA ASN A 117 -19.30 7.22 6.76
C ASN A 117 -18.57 6.33 5.77
N ALA A 118 -19.32 5.39 5.16
CA ALA A 118 -18.80 4.56 4.08
C ALA A 118 -18.33 5.46 2.92
N GLN A 119 -17.12 5.20 2.46
CA GLN A 119 -16.42 5.93 1.41
C GLN A 119 -15.24 5.09 0.94
N ALA A 120 -14.70 5.39 -0.25
CA ALA A 120 -13.44 4.81 -0.68
C ALA A 120 -12.27 5.35 0.16
N LEU A 121 -11.50 4.46 0.79
CA LEU A 121 -10.36 4.78 1.65
C LEU A 121 -9.11 4.02 1.20
N PHE A 122 -7.97 4.67 1.37
CA PHE A 122 -6.69 3.99 1.50
C PHE A 122 -6.36 3.90 2.99
N GLU A 123 -6.46 2.70 3.56
CA GLU A 123 -6.11 2.45 4.95
C GLU A 123 -4.67 1.94 5.03
N PHE A 124 -3.92 2.42 6.03
CA PHE A 124 -2.52 2.07 6.17
C PHE A 124 -2.01 2.20 7.61
N GLY A 125 -0.85 1.62 7.86
CA GLY A 125 -0.17 1.77 9.15
C GLY A 125 1.19 1.11 9.18
N TYR A 126 1.94 1.43 10.23
CA TYR A 126 3.18 0.76 10.54
C TYR A 126 2.95 -0.71 10.91
N SER A 127 3.78 -1.60 10.37
CA SER A 127 3.80 -3.01 10.75
C SER A 127 5.20 -3.42 11.19
N ASP A 128 5.28 -4.12 12.31
CA ASP A 128 6.50 -4.61 12.94
C ASP A 128 6.25 -5.96 13.57
N ILE A 129 6.80 -7.02 12.95
CA ILE A 129 6.65 -8.39 13.44
C ILE A 129 8.02 -9.04 13.59
N THR A 130 8.10 -10.05 14.46
CA THR A 130 9.25 -10.95 14.48
C THR A 130 8.82 -12.30 13.91
N TYR A 131 9.48 -12.72 12.83
CA TYR A 131 9.23 -14.00 12.17
C TYR A 131 10.54 -14.77 12.01
N ALA A 132 10.59 -16.01 12.48
CA ALA A 132 11.78 -16.86 12.43
C ALA A 132 13.05 -16.19 13.00
N GLY A 133 12.91 -15.40 14.07
CA GLY A 133 14.03 -14.67 14.69
C GLY A 133 14.49 -13.42 13.93
N GLN A 134 13.83 -13.07 12.82
CA GLN A 134 14.09 -11.85 12.07
C GLN A 134 12.99 -10.82 12.33
N ARG A 135 13.38 -9.58 12.62
CA ARG A 135 12.45 -8.46 12.70
C ARG A 135 12.12 -7.98 11.29
N LEU A 136 10.83 -7.95 10.96
CA LEU A 136 10.30 -7.49 9.69
C LEU A 136 9.49 -6.22 9.93
N GLN A 137 9.91 -5.14 9.28
CA GLN A 137 9.25 -3.83 9.36
C GLN A 137 8.74 -3.41 7.99
N GLY A 138 7.60 -2.75 7.96
CA GLY A 138 6.94 -2.40 6.71
C GLY A 138 5.77 -1.45 6.89
N THR A 139 4.99 -1.36 5.82
CA THR A 139 3.70 -0.67 5.80
C THR A 139 2.62 -1.71 5.56
N ALA A 140 1.69 -1.83 6.49
CA ALA A 140 0.42 -2.50 6.28
C ALA A 140 -0.52 -1.53 5.53
N TYR A 141 -1.30 -2.06 4.60
CA TYR A 141 -2.28 -1.31 3.84
C TYR A 141 -3.32 -2.17 3.15
N ASP A 142 -4.44 -1.53 2.84
CA ASP A 142 -5.55 -2.09 2.09
C ASP A 142 -6.37 -0.95 1.44
N ALA A 143 -7.26 -1.34 0.52
CA ALA A 143 -8.34 -0.49 0.07
C ALA A 143 -9.60 -0.84 0.87
N SER A 144 -10.43 0.17 1.13
CA SER A 144 -11.75 -0.06 1.72
C SER A 144 -12.78 0.69 0.89
N VAL A 145 -13.75 -0.05 0.36
CA VAL A 145 -14.88 0.42 -0.45
C VAL A 145 -16.12 -0.30 0.05
N MET A 146 -16.42 -0.05 1.33
CA MET A 146 -17.50 -0.70 2.05
C MET A 146 -18.86 -0.36 1.44
N THR A 147 -19.83 -1.26 1.62
CA THR A 147 -21.23 -1.01 1.23
C THR A 147 -21.70 0.35 1.75
N GLY A 148 -22.23 1.18 0.84
CA GLY A 148 -22.64 2.56 1.13
C GLY A 148 -21.63 3.64 0.71
N SER A 149 -20.43 3.25 0.26
CA SER A 149 -19.50 4.16 -0.41
C SER A 149 -20.13 4.76 -1.67
N ASP A 150 -19.64 5.92 -2.12
CA ASP A 150 -20.07 6.56 -3.36
C ASP A 150 -20.01 5.56 -4.52
N ALA A 151 -21.14 5.37 -5.21
CA ALA A 151 -21.29 4.32 -6.20
C ALA A 151 -20.26 4.39 -7.34
N ASP A 152 -19.79 5.60 -7.67
CA ASP A 152 -18.90 5.89 -8.80
C ASP A 152 -17.43 6.15 -8.43
N ILE A 153 -17.06 5.95 -7.16
CA ILE A 153 -15.69 6.26 -6.68
C ILE A 153 -14.97 4.97 -6.27
N GLY A 154 -14.13 4.46 -7.17
CA GLY A 154 -13.13 3.44 -6.87
C GLY A 154 -11.81 4.03 -6.35
N ILE A 155 -10.93 3.15 -5.89
CA ILE A 155 -9.57 3.50 -5.45
C ILE A 155 -8.54 2.49 -5.93
N GLY A 156 -7.38 2.99 -6.38
CA GLY A 156 -6.19 2.23 -6.72
C GLY A 156 -5.01 2.63 -5.84
N ILE A 157 -4.28 1.66 -5.29
CA ILE A 157 -3.14 1.86 -4.39
C ILE A 157 -1.93 1.13 -4.97
N TYR A 158 -0.90 1.89 -5.31
CA TYR A 158 0.30 1.39 -5.98
C TYR A 158 1.54 1.74 -5.16
N PRO A 159 2.16 0.77 -4.48
CA PRO A 159 3.41 0.99 -3.78
C PRO A 159 4.52 1.38 -4.76
N LEU A 160 5.31 2.40 -4.43
CA LEU A 160 6.38 2.90 -5.29
C LEU A 160 7.72 2.21 -4.99
N PRO A 161 8.56 1.93 -6.01
CA PRO A 161 9.88 1.35 -5.80
C PRO A 161 10.74 2.16 -4.82
N ASN A 162 11.29 1.51 -3.80
CA ASN A 162 12.09 2.14 -2.74
C ASN A 162 13.56 1.69 -2.73
N GLY A 163 14.01 0.97 -3.77
CA GLY A 163 15.35 0.39 -3.86
C GLY A 163 15.60 -0.85 -2.97
N LYS A 164 14.64 -1.26 -2.14
CA LYS A 164 14.73 -2.44 -1.25
C LYS A 164 13.94 -3.64 -1.78
N GLY A 165 13.75 -3.72 -3.09
CA GLY A 165 13.03 -4.81 -3.76
C GLY A 165 11.51 -4.71 -3.73
N SER A 166 10.94 -3.59 -3.28
CA SER A 166 9.49 -3.40 -3.17
C SER A 166 8.73 -3.51 -4.49
N ALA A 167 9.35 -3.10 -5.60
CA ALA A 167 8.74 -3.09 -6.93
C ALA A 167 8.20 -4.45 -7.41
N LYS A 168 8.78 -5.56 -6.92
CA LYS A 168 8.40 -6.92 -7.34
C LYS A 168 7.57 -7.67 -6.30
N SER A 169 7.59 -7.22 -5.05
CA SER A 169 7.05 -7.98 -3.92
C SER A 169 5.86 -7.33 -3.23
N CYS A 170 5.63 -6.03 -3.43
CA CYS A 170 4.57 -5.31 -2.74
C CYS A 170 3.36 -5.15 -3.68
N VAL A 171 2.24 -5.74 -3.26
CA VAL A 171 1.04 -5.95 -4.08
C VAL A 171 0.32 -4.62 -4.29
N SER A 172 -0.06 -4.31 -5.52
CA SER A 172 -0.97 -3.19 -5.79
C SER A 172 -2.41 -3.61 -5.53
N LYS A 173 -3.25 -2.66 -5.12
CA LYS A 173 -4.67 -2.88 -4.84
C LYS A 173 -5.51 -2.03 -5.78
N THR A 174 -6.63 -2.52 -6.28
CA THR A 174 -7.62 -1.72 -7.03
C THR A 174 -9.01 -2.27 -6.78
N CYS A 175 -9.92 -1.38 -6.38
CA CYS A 175 -11.22 -1.76 -5.86
C CYS A 175 -12.26 -0.72 -6.32
N PHE A 176 -13.38 -1.20 -6.85
CA PHE A 176 -14.53 -0.40 -7.24
C PHE A 176 -15.77 -0.81 -6.43
N PRO A 177 -16.74 0.09 -6.17
CA PRO A 177 -17.94 -0.24 -5.42
C PRO A 177 -18.76 -1.41 -6.01
N TRP A 178 -18.68 -1.62 -7.32
CA TRP A 178 -19.36 -2.70 -8.05
C TRP A 178 -18.47 -3.90 -8.38
N ASP A 179 -17.15 -3.77 -8.21
CA ASP A 179 -16.17 -4.81 -8.56
C ASP A 179 -14.93 -4.64 -7.67
N CYS A 180 -14.94 -5.37 -6.56
CA CYS A 180 -13.84 -5.41 -5.63
C CYS A 180 -13.67 -6.83 -5.10
N PRO A 181 -12.75 -7.61 -5.70
CA PRO A 181 -12.38 -8.92 -5.18
C PRO A 181 -11.94 -8.83 -3.71
N ALA A 182 -12.19 -9.88 -2.95
CA ALA A 182 -11.97 -9.87 -1.50
C ALA A 182 -10.50 -9.61 -1.12
N GLU A 183 -9.56 -9.99 -1.97
CA GLU A 183 -8.14 -9.73 -1.81
C GLU A 183 -7.71 -8.32 -2.22
N GLN A 184 -8.58 -7.53 -2.87
CA GLN A 184 -8.28 -6.17 -3.32
C GLN A 184 -8.72 -5.13 -2.29
N GLY A 185 -9.78 -5.37 -1.53
CA GLY A 185 -10.24 -4.43 -0.52
C GLY A 185 -11.37 -4.94 0.37
N TRP A 186 -11.61 -4.16 1.42
CA TRP A 186 -12.73 -4.35 2.33
C TRP A 186 -14.02 -3.81 1.72
N THR A 187 -15.04 -4.67 1.61
CA THR A 187 -16.39 -4.36 1.14
C THR A 187 -17.47 -4.69 2.18
N ASP A 188 -17.16 -5.60 3.12
CA ASP A 188 -18.06 -6.05 4.19
C ASP A 188 -17.24 -6.38 5.47
N PRO A 189 -17.70 -5.97 6.68
CA PRO A 189 -16.99 -6.28 7.93
C PRO A 189 -16.79 -7.79 8.18
N LYS A 190 -17.65 -8.66 7.61
CA LYS A 190 -17.57 -10.12 7.75
C LYS A 190 -16.41 -10.75 6.99
N GLN A 191 -15.67 -10.02 6.15
CA GLN A 191 -14.46 -10.55 5.52
C GLN A 191 -13.39 -10.97 6.54
N VAL A 192 -13.49 -10.57 7.81
CA VAL A 192 -12.69 -11.13 8.92
C VAL A 192 -12.87 -12.64 9.06
N GLU A 193 -14.06 -13.18 8.78
CA GLU A 193 -14.35 -14.62 8.83
C GLU A 193 -13.64 -15.40 7.71
N LEU A 194 -13.21 -14.69 6.65
CA LEU A 194 -12.42 -15.22 5.54
C LEU A 194 -10.90 -15.07 5.79
N GLY A 195 -10.50 -14.61 6.98
CA GLY A 195 -9.10 -14.38 7.32
C GLY A 195 -8.53 -13.05 6.83
N SER A 196 -9.38 -12.03 6.63
CA SER A 196 -8.99 -10.67 6.21
C SER A 196 -8.17 -10.64 4.91
N PRO A 197 -8.69 -11.21 3.79
CA PRO A 197 -7.93 -11.35 2.55
C PRO A 197 -7.47 -10.02 1.93
N ALA A 198 -8.13 -8.92 2.27
CA ALA A 198 -7.78 -7.57 1.83
C ALA A 198 -6.48 -7.06 2.47
N ASP A 199 -6.16 -7.50 3.69
CA ASP A 199 -5.01 -7.04 4.45
C ASP A 199 -3.72 -7.40 3.73
N THR A 200 -2.81 -6.44 3.60
CA THR A 200 -1.52 -6.66 2.97
C THR A 200 -0.44 -5.89 3.67
N VAL A 201 0.75 -6.50 3.77
CA VAL A 201 1.92 -5.85 4.36
C VAL A 201 3.10 -5.93 3.41
N CYS A 202 3.71 -4.78 3.14
CA CYS A 202 4.97 -4.71 2.42
C CYS A 202 6.14 -4.64 3.41
N TYR A 203 6.76 -5.79 3.72
CA TYR A 203 7.93 -5.89 4.61
C TYR A 203 9.25 -5.49 3.92
N LYS A 204 9.22 -4.48 3.05
CA LYS A 204 10.41 -3.90 2.41
C LYS A 204 10.78 -2.54 3.02
N GLY A 205 10.43 -2.37 4.30
CA GLY A 205 10.57 -1.12 5.03
C GLY A 205 9.54 -0.08 4.58
N LYS A 206 9.88 1.19 4.81
CA LYS A 206 9.05 2.34 4.45
C LYS A 206 8.78 2.41 2.94
N MET A 207 7.52 2.68 2.60
CA MET A 207 7.01 2.73 1.24
C MET A 207 6.29 4.04 0.98
N ASP A 208 6.57 4.64 -0.17
CA ASP A 208 5.73 5.69 -0.73
C ASP A 208 4.64 5.06 -1.59
N PHE A 209 3.55 5.77 -1.79
CA PHE A 209 2.40 5.26 -2.53
C PHE A 209 1.95 6.25 -3.58
N LYS A 210 1.51 5.72 -4.72
CA LYS A 210 0.59 6.41 -5.63
C LYS A 210 -0.81 5.91 -5.31
N VAL A 211 -1.72 6.82 -4.99
CA VAL A 211 -3.14 6.52 -4.73
C VAL A 211 -3.99 7.26 -5.74
N VAL A 212 -4.86 6.53 -6.43
CA VAL A 212 -5.71 7.04 -7.51
C VAL A 212 -7.16 6.88 -7.10
N PHE A 213 -7.90 7.99 -7.05
CA PHE A 213 -9.35 7.97 -6.90
C PHE A 213 -10.00 8.03 -8.28
N CYS A 214 -11.05 7.22 -8.50
CA CYS A 214 -11.62 6.93 -9.81
C CYS A 214 -10.56 6.41 -10.80
N PRO A 215 -9.83 5.31 -10.47
CA PRO A 215 -8.75 4.79 -11.29
C PRO A 215 -9.18 4.37 -12.70
#